data_AF-A0A2G2Y0W4-F1
#
_entry.id   AF-A0A2G2Y0W4-F1
#
_cell.length_a   1.000
_cell.length_b   1.000
_cell.length_c   1.000
_cell.angle_alpha   90.00
_cell.angle_beta   90.00
_cell.angle_gamma   90.00
#
_symmetry.space_group_name_H-M   'P 1'
#
loop_
_entity.id
_entity.type
_entity.pdbx_description
1 polymer ?
#
loop_
_entity_poly.entity_id
_entity_poly.type
_entity_poly.pdbx_seq_one_letter_code
_entity_poly.pdbx_strand_id
1 'polypeptide(L)'
;MIRDTRRPAIGDKFSSRHGQKGVCGTIVQQEDLPFSERGICPDLIMNPHGFPSRMTVGKMIELLGSKAGVSCGRFHYGSAFGEPSGHADTVDAICETFVKHGYSYNGKHFLYSGITGMPLQAYIFMWPIYYQKLKHMVLDKIHARGIGPRVTMTRKPTEGRSRNGGLRVGEMERDCLLAYGASMLIYERLMLSSDPFEVQTLRLPSEVTGSSLANSLWLKYKVRLRMGYDSTMSSTADDLSHGIDKQHLASPIKNLVDNYQLVPEFLKKCQLSDRTYAAPIYVTIRYTTGSHGQTVESTKKNVIIGRMPIMLRSSCCVLYGKDEDELARLGECPLDPGGYFVIKGTEKVILIQEQLSKNRIIIDTDEKGPHNGCLKAMGMESDQEVVKMIGRDPRLSALLLPSIEECADLKLYTQQQALEFLESDNMLNMPLYSTGPVEKGSQALSILRDIFLANVPVHQHNFRKQCIYVAVMMRRMMEAILNKDAMDDKDYVGNKRLELSGQLLSLLFEDLFKTLNDEARNTIDALLARPSRSSRLDISQYIVKDYITKGLEKTLSTGNWDVK
;
A
#
# COMPACT_ATOMS: atom_id res chain seq x y z
N MET A 1 -9.27 -25.00 -33.86
CA MET A 1 -8.39 -23.82 -33.87
C MET A 1 -9.14 -22.74 -34.65
N ILE A 2 -9.90 -21.88 -33.97
CA ILE A 2 -10.74 -20.86 -34.61
C ILE A 2 -9.86 -19.63 -34.84
N ARG A 3 -9.83 -19.11 -36.07
CA ARG A 3 -9.11 -17.87 -36.41
C ARG A 3 -9.80 -16.70 -35.70
N ASP A 4 -9.05 -16.02 -34.84
CA ASP A 4 -9.53 -14.86 -34.07
C ASP A 4 -8.79 -13.60 -34.52
N THR A 5 -9.52 -12.55 -34.87
CA THR A 5 -8.98 -11.25 -35.28
C THR A 5 -8.78 -10.38 -34.05
N ARG A 6 -7.51 -10.09 -33.71
CA ARG A 6 -7.15 -9.27 -32.55
C ARG A 6 -6.35 -8.05 -32.94
N ARG A 7 -6.64 -6.90 -32.33
CA ARG A 7 -5.82 -5.68 -32.44
C ARG A 7 -4.46 -5.90 -31.75
N PRO A 8 -3.34 -5.46 -32.34
CA PRO A 8 -2.04 -5.47 -31.68
C PRO A 8 -2.07 -4.70 -30.35
N ALA A 9 -1.38 -5.21 -29.35
CA ALA A 9 -1.17 -4.58 -28.05
C ALA A 9 0.32 -4.35 -27.80
N ILE A 10 0.63 -3.39 -26.91
CA ILE A 10 2.00 -3.13 -26.47
C ILE A 10 2.58 -4.41 -25.86
N GLY A 11 3.81 -4.74 -26.25
CA GLY A 11 4.54 -5.94 -25.85
C GLY A 11 4.30 -7.16 -26.77
N ASP A 12 3.36 -7.11 -27.70
CA ASP A 12 3.12 -8.22 -28.63
C ASP A 12 4.34 -8.49 -29.52
N LYS A 13 4.58 -9.77 -29.81
CA LYS A 13 5.76 -10.21 -30.54
C LYS A 13 5.42 -10.51 -32.00
N PHE A 14 6.16 -9.87 -32.90
CA PHE A 14 6.07 -10.05 -34.35
C PHE A 14 7.42 -10.54 -34.90
N SER A 15 7.41 -11.26 -36.02
CA SER A 15 8.62 -11.70 -36.69
C SER A 15 8.52 -11.46 -38.19
N SER A 16 9.59 -10.96 -38.82
CA SER A 16 9.70 -11.07 -40.28
C SER A 16 10.08 -12.50 -40.67
N ARG A 17 10.00 -12.82 -41.98
CA ARG A 17 10.39 -14.14 -42.52
C ARG A 17 11.85 -14.46 -42.27
N HIS A 18 12.74 -13.46 -42.36
CA HIS A 18 14.17 -13.57 -42.06
C HIS A 18 14.51 -13.60 -40.55
N GLY A 19 13.59 -14.06 -39.69
CA GLY A 19 13.88 -14.32 -38.28
C GLY A 19 14.01 -13.09 -37.36
N GLN A 20 13.66 -11.89 -37.83
CA GLN A 20 13.74 -10.67 -37.02
C GLN A 20 12.55 -10.55 -36.07
N LYS A 21 12.69 -11.07 -34.84
CA LYS A 21 11.68 -10.95 -33.79
C LYS A 21 11.69 -9.56 -33.15
N GLY A 22 10.59 -8.82 -33.28
CA GLY A 22 10.37 -7.52 -32.66
C GLY A 22 9.27 -7.58 -31.60
N VAL A 23 9.31 -6.62 -30.68
CA VAL A 23 8.26 -6.37 -29.68
C VAL A 23 7.59 -5.05 -30.04
N CYS A 24 6.26 -4.99 -29.99
CA CYS A 24 5.53 -3.72 -30.14
C CYS A 24 5.84 -2.81 -28.96
N GLY A 25 6.60 -1.73 -29.19
CA GLY A 25 6.98 -0.78 -28.13
C GLY A 25 5.92 0.29 -27.88
N THR A 26 5.33 0.82 -28.95
CA THR A 26 4.35 1.92 -28.91
C THR A 26 3.32 1.72 -30.01
N ILE A 27 2.06 2.08 -29.72
CA ILE A 27 0.98 2.18 -30.70
C ILE A 27 0.66 3.67 -30.83
N VAL A 28 0.67 4.18 -32.05
CA VAL A 28 0.50 5.59 -32.38
C VAL A 28 -0.68 5.74 -33.35
N GLN A 29 -1.38 6.87 -33.32
CA GLN A 29 -2.42 7.18 -34.29
C GLN A 29 -1.82 7.36 -35.69
N GLN A 30 -2.61 7.06 -36.72
CA GLN A 30 -2.14 7.11 -38.11
C GLN A 30 -1.75 8.54 -38.54
N GLU A 31 -2.41 9.56 -38.01
CA GLU A 31 -2.12 10.98 -38.28
C GLU A 31 -0.73 11.43 -37.83
N ASP A 32 -0.17 10.80 -36.79
CA ASP A 32 1.16 11.15 -36.28
C ASP A 32 2.28 10.41 -37.02
N LEU A 33 1.94 9.39 -37.83
CA LEU A 33 2.92 8.60 -38.57
C LEU A 33 3.48 9.40 -39.75
N PRO A 34 4.76 9.16 -40.11
CA PRO A 34 5.37 9.83 -41.24
C PRO A 34 4.72 9.38 -42.55
N PHE A 35 4.52 10.29 -43.48
CA PHE A 35 3.85 10.03 -44.75
C PHE A 35 4.69 10.50 -45.94
N SER A 36 4.50 9.86 -47.08
CA SER A 36 5.17 10.23 -48.34
C SER A 36 4.44 11.37 -49.07
N GLU A 37 5.06 11.96 -50.09
CA GLU A 37 4.43 12.94 -50.99
C GLU A 37 3.12 12.45 -51.62
N ARG A 38 2.99 11.11 -51.77
CA ARG A 38 1.77 10.46 -52.28
C ARG A 38 0.72 10.19 -51.20
N GLY A 39 0.93 10.63 -49.97
CA GLY A 39 0.05 10.38 -48.83
C GLY A 39 0.10 8.95 -48.27
N ILE A 40 1.07 8.13 -48.68
CA ILE A 40 1.20 6.76 -48.17
C ILE A 40 1.83 6.82 -46.77
N CYS A 41 1.13 6.27 -45.78
CA CYS A 41 1.60 6.09 -44.41
C CYS A 41 1.98 4.61 -44.16
N PRO A 42 3.03 4.32 -43.38
CA PRO A 42 3.40 2.96 -43.01
C PRO A 42 2.50 2.41 -41.89
N ASP A 43 2.28 1.10 -41.87
CA ASP A 43 1.58 0.43 -40.75
C ASP A 43 2.49 0.12 -39.55
N LEU A 44 3.81 -0.02 -39.80
CA LEU A 44 4.79 -0.43 -38.79
C LEU A 44 6.12 0.32 -39.01
N ILE A 45 6.65 0.91 -37.94
CA ILE A 45 8.00 1.46 -37.90
C ILE A 45 8.90 0.53 -37.09
N MET A 46 10.06 0.19 -37.64
CA MET A 46 11.05 -0.65 -36.98
C MET A 46 12.29 0.18 -36.61
N ASN A 47 12.83 -0.04 -35.42
CA ASN A 47 14.11 0.53 -35.02
C ASN A 47 15.24 0.04 -35.96
N PRO A 48 15.96 0.96 -36.65
CA PRO A 48 17.01 0.61 -37.62
C PRO A 48 18.20 -0.13 -36.99
N HIS A 49 18.48 0.04 -35.69
CA HIS A 49 19.55 -0.70 -35.01
C HIS A 49 19.29 -2.21 -34.94
N GLY A 50 18.05 -2.65 -35.20
CA GLY A 50 17.69 -4.06 -35.27
C GLY A 50 18.28 -4.81 -36.48
N PHE A 51 18.70 -4.11 -37.54
CA PHE A 51 19.30 -4.72 -38.73
C PHE A 51 20.76 -5.16 -38.54
N PRO A 52 21.69 -4.28 -38.10
CA PRO A 52 23.09 -4.66 -37.91
C PRO A 52 23.28 -5.64 -36.74
N SER A 53 22.56 -5.42 -35.63
CA SER A 53 22.67 -6.27 -34.42
C SER A 53 22.31 -7.74 -34.66
N ARG A 54 21.42 -8.01 -35.63
CA ARG A 54 20.96 -9.38 -35.96
C ARG A 54 21.39 -9.84 -37.35
N MET A 55 22.19 -9.05 -38.04
CA MET A 55 22.69 -9.34 -39.40
C MET A 55 21.57 -9.73 -40.39
N THR A 56 20.40 -9.09 -40.31
CA THR A 56 19.22 -9.45 -41.12
C THR A 56 19.19 -8.72 -42.48
N VAL A 57 20.29 -8.79 -43.24
CA VAL A 57 20.43 -8.13 -44.55
C VAL A 57 19.38 -8.62 -45.55
N GLY A 58 19.03 -9.91 -45.53
CA GLY A 58 17.98 -10.47 -46.39
C GLY A 58 16.63 -9.76 -46.28
N LYS A 59 16.31 -9.21 -45.10
CA LYS A 59 15.09 -8.41 -44.89
C LYS A 59 15.10 -7.09 -45.67
N MET A 60 16.27 -6.45 -45.79
CA MET A 60 16.40 -5.24 -46.62
C MET A 60 16.28 -5.58 -48.10
N ILE A 61 16.85 -6.72 -48.53
CA ILE A 61 16.71 -7.21 -49.91
C ILE A 61 15.23 -7.54 -50.21
N GLU A 62 14.52 -8.20 -49.30
CA GLU A 62 13.07 -8.48 -49.41
C GLU A 62 12.24 -7.19 -49.56
N LEU A 63 12.58 -6.16 -48.77
CA LEU A 63 11.93 -4.84 -48.82
C LEU A 63 12.15 -4.14 -50.18
N LEU A 64 13.38 -4.16 -50.70
CA LEU A 64 13.71 -3.62 -52.02
C LEU A 64 13.04 -4.41 -53.14
N GLY A 65 13.11 -5.74 -53.09
CA GLY A 65 12.46 -6.62 -54.06
C GLY A 65 10.95 -6.44 -54.08
N SER A 66 10.33 -6.27 -52.92
CA SER A 66 8.89 -6.02 -52.80
C SER A 66 8.47 -4.70 -53.43
N LYS A 67 9.28 -3.64 -53.27
CA LYS A 67 9.08 -2.38 -53.98
C LYS A 67 9.13 -2.56 -55.49
N ALA A 68 10.18 -3.22 -55.99
CA ALA A 68 10.37 -3.41 -57.43
C ALA A 68 9.21 -4.23 -57.98
N GLY A 69 8.81 -5.28 -57.26
CA GLY A 69 7.72 -6.17 -57.65
C GLY A 69 6.37 -5.49 -57.74
N VAL A 70 6.05 -4.60 -56.79
CA VAL A 70 4.83 -3.79 -56.85
C VAL A 70 4.89 -2.80 -58.02
N SER A 71 6.09 -2.32 -58.38
CA SER A 71 6.26 -1.34 -59.46
C SER A 71 6.17 -1.98 -60.85
N CYS A 72 6.73 -3.19 -61.04
CA CYS A 72 6.78 -3.87 -62.33
C CYS A 72 5.79 -5.04 -62.48
N GLY A 73 5.01 -5.35 -61.44
CA GLY A 73 4.04 -6.45 -61.44
C GLY A 73 4.66 -7.86 -61.45
N ARG A 74 5.90 -8.02 -60.95
CA ARG A 74 6.65 -9.29 -60.94
C ARG A 74 6.94 -9.74 -59.50
N PHE A 75 6.99 -11.04 -59.25
CA PHE A 75 7.51 -11.57 -58.00
C PHE A 75 9.03 -11.50 -57.97
N HIS A 76 9.59 -10.95 -56.88
CA HIS A 76 11.03 -10.93 -56.63
C HIS A 76 11.38 -11.88 -55.49
N TYR A 77 12.52 -12.56 -55.62
CA TYR A 77 13.04 -13.47 -54.59
C TYR A 77 14.17 -12.81 -53.80
N GLY A 78 13.95 -12.59 -52.50
CA GLY A 78 14.89 -11.91 -51.60
C GLY A 78 15.99 -12.81 -51.02
N SER A 79 16.64 -13.63 -51.85
CA SER A 79 17.80 -14.41 -51.41
C SER A 79 19.03 -13.50 -51.27
N ALA A 80 19.79 -13.66 -50.19
CA ALA A 80 21.06 -12.96 -50.00
C ALA A 80 22.18 -13.54 -50.88
N PHE A 81 22.02 -14.78 -51.33
CA PHE A 81 22.91 -15.46 -52.26
C PHE A 81 22.13 -15.58 -53.57
N GLY A 82 22.46 -14.76 -54.57
CA GLY A 82 21.88 -14.90 -55.90
C GLY A 82 21.90 -16.37 -56.30
N GLU A 83 20.75 -16.92 -56.70
CA GLU A 83 20.70 -18.34 -56.99
C GLU A 83 21.41 -18.61 -58.33
N PRO A 84 22.23 -19.68 -58.42
CA PRO A 84 22.84 -20.11 -59.69
C PRO A 84 21.80 -20.41 -60.79
N SER A 85 20.55 -20.65 -60.38
CA SER A 85 19.39 -20.89 -61.23
C SER A 85 18.92 -19.63 -61.98
N GLY A 86 19.38 -18.43 -61.63
CA GLY A 86 18.95 -17.16 -62.22
C GLY A 86 17.56 -16.68 -61.79
N HIS A 87 16.96 -17.31 -60.77
CA HIS A 87 15.61 -16.98 -60.30
C HIS A 87 15.58 -15.87 -59.22
N ALA A 88 16.73 -15.52 -58.65
CA ALA A 88 16.85 -14.45 -57.66
C ALA A 88 17.48 -13.21 -58.29
N ASP A 89 16.82 -12.05 -58.14
CA ASP A 89 17.31 -10.79 -58.67
C ASP A 89 18.45 -10.24 -57.80
N THR A 90 19.51 -9.74 -58.44
CA THR A 90 20.57 -9.02 -57.75
C THR A 90 20.09 -7.66 -57.28
N VAL A 91 20.72 -7.10 -56.25
CA VAL A 91 20.41 -5.75 -55.76
C VAL A 91 20.56 -4.72 -56.88
N ASP A 92 21.57 -4.86 -57.74
CA ASP A 92 21.80 -3.95 -58.86
C ASP A 92 20.65 -3.98 -59.89
N ALA A 93 20.13 -5.16 -60.24
CA ALA A 93 18.98 -5.30 -61.14
C ALA A 93 17.69 -4.68 -60.54
N ILE A 94 17.52 -4.81 -59.22
CA ILE A 94 16.43 -4.16 -58.49
C ILE A 94 16.60 -2.62 -58.51
N CYS A 95 17.82 -2.12 -58.32
CA CYS A 95 18.13 -0.69 -58.38
C CYS A 95 17.90 -0.10 -59.78
N GLU A 96 18.26 -0.80 -60.86
CA GLU A 96 17.92 -0.40 -62.22
C GLU A 96 16.40 -0.30 -62.43
N THR A 97 15.65 -1.23 -61.84
CA THR A 97 14.18 -1.23 -61.90
C THR A 97 13.60 0.00 -61.20
N PHE A 98 14.19 0.44 -60.08
CA PHE A 98 13.79 1.67 -59.42
C PHE A 98 14.01 2.90 -60.29
N VAL A 99 15.17 3.02 -60.93
CA VAL A 99 15.48 4.15 -61.82
C VAL A 99 14.48 4.19 -62.99
N LYS A 100 14.16 3.03 -63.59
CA LYS A 100 13.16 2.93 -64.67
C LYS A 100 11.76 3.44 -64.27
N HIS A 101 11.39 3.32 -62.99
CA HIS A 101 10.09 3.74 -62.46
C HIS A 101 10.15 5.08 -61.72
N GLY A 102 11.24 5.84 -61.85
CA GLY A 102 11.37 7.18 -61.25
C GLY A 102 11.63 7.20 -59.74
N TYR A 103 12.09 6.09 -59.16
CA TYR A 103 12.50 6.03 -57.76
C TYR A 103 14.02 6.24 -57.60
N SER A 104 14.44 6.63 -56.39
CA SER A 104 15.86 6.68 -56.04
C SER A 104 16.54 5.32 -56.28
N TYR A 105 17.75 5.34 -56.86
CA TYR A 105 18.58 4.15 -57.07
C TYR A 105 18.73 3.31 -55.80
N ASN A 106 18.88 3.96 -54.65
CA ASN A 106 19.04 3.29 -53.35
C ASN A 106 17.70 2.82 -52.73
N GLY A 107 16.56 3.04 -53.39
CA GLY A 107 15.24 2.65 -52.89
C GLY A 107 14.71 3.48 -51.70
N LYS A 108 15.50 4.45 -51.21
CA LYS A 108 15.15 5.32 -50.07
C LYS A 108 14.17 6.43 -50.46
N HIS A 109 13.33 6.83 -49.51
CA HIS A 109 12.24 7.77 -49.68
C HIS A 109 12.40 8.98 -48.77
N PHE A 110 11.93 10.11 -49.27
CA PHE A 110 11.70 11.32 -48.50
C PHE A 110 10.30 11.25 -47.87
N LEU A 111 10.20 11.52 -46.56
CA LEU A 111 8.95 11.46 -45.81
C LEU A 111 8.79 12.75 -44.99
N TYR A 112 7.54 13.10 -44.71
CA TYR A 112 7.15 14.20 -43.84
C TYR A 112 6.72 13.66 -42.47
N SER A 113 6.97 14.42 -41.43
CA SER A 113 6.51 14.12 -40.06
C SER A 113 4.99 14.33 -39.97
N GLY A 114 4.24 13.35 -39.46
CA GLY A 114 2.80 13.50 -39.20
C GLY A 114 2.51 14.57 -38.14
N ILE A 115 3.36 14.68 -37.13
CA ILE A 115 3.20 15.63 -36.01
C ILE A 115 3.46 17.09 -36.44
N THR A 116 4.54 17.33 -37.19
CA THR A 116 4.98 18.71 -37.51
C THR A 116 4.66 19.14 -38.94
N GLY A 117 4.31 18.20 -39.82
CA GLY A 117 4.17 18.44 -41.26
C GLY A 117 5.48 18.75 -41.99
N MET A 118 6.61 18.84 -41.28
CA MET A 118 7.91 19.17 -41.84
C MET A 118 8.61 17.95 -42.43
N PRO A 119 9.49 18.16 -43.44
CA PRO A 119 10.28 17.07 -43.99
C PRO A 119 11.25 16.47 -42.96
N LEU A 120 11.37 15.14 -42.95
CA LEU A 120 12.33 14.46 -42.10
C LEU A 120 13.76 14.64 -42.64
N GLN A 121 14.72 14.84 -41.73
CA GLN A 121 16.13 15.09 -42.06
C GLN A 121 16.88 13.86 -42.61
N ALA A 122 16.22 12.70 -42.75
CA ALA A 122 16.84 11.46 -43.17
C ALA A 122 15.99 10.74 -44.24
N TYR A 123 16.66 10.08 -45.18
CA TYR A 123 16.02 9.21 -46.16
C TYR A 123 15.69 7.84 -45.55
N ILE A 124 14.42 7.42 -45.66
CA ILE A 124 13.87 6.25 -44.98
C ILE A 124 13.50 5.17 -46.00
N PHE A 125 13.71 3.90 -45.63
CA PHE A 125 13.19 2.77 -46.40
C PHE A 125 11.75 2.46 -45.97
N MET A 126 10.79 2.55 -46.90
CA MET A 126 9.36 2.34 -46.60
C MET A 126 8.68 1.57 -47.73
N TRP A 127 8.45 0.27 -47.55
CA TRP A 127 7.79 -0.60 -48.54
C TRP A 127 7.05 -1.78 -47.89
N PRO A 128 6.14 -2.44 -48.61
CA PRO A 128 5.44 -3.61 -48.11
C PRO A 128 6.42 -4.73 -47.74
N ILE A 129 6.21 -5.32 -46.56
CA ILE A 129 6.97 -6.48 -46.11
C ILE A 129 6.08 -7.37 -45.26
N TYR A 130 6.26 -8.68 -45.38
CA TYR A 130 5.49 -9.64 -44.61
C TYR A 130 5.99 -9.76 -43.17
N TYR A 131 5.11 -9.41 -42.23
CA TYR A 131 5.29 -9.71 -40.82
C TYR A 131 4.32 -10.79 -40.36
N GLN A 132 4.85 -11.73 -39.60
CA GLN A 132 4.13 -12.83 -38.99
C GLN A 132 3.94 -12.56 -37.51
N LYS A 133 2.71 -12.79 -37.05
CA LYS A 133 2.35 -12.75 -35.64
C LYS A 133 2.87 -14.01 -34.94
N LEU A 134 3.52 -13.87 -33.78
CA LEU A 134 3.95 -15.01 -32.99
C LEU A 134 2.82 -15.52 -32.08
N LYS A 135 2.83 -16.81 -31.75
CA LYS A 135 1.86 -17.45 -30.85
C LYS A 135 1.83 -16.84 -29.44
N HIS A 136 2.93 -16.23 -29.00
CA HIS A 136 3.10 -15.70 -27.65
C HIS A 136 2.66 -14.24 -27.56
N MET A 137 1.35 -14.01 -27.50
CA MET A 137 0.74 -12.69 -27.33
C MET A 137 0.72 -12.26 -25.87
N VAL A 138 0.77 -10.95 -25.62
CA VAL A 138 0.79 -10.38 -24.26
C VAL A 138 -0.52 -10.64 -23.53
N LEU A 139 -1.66 -10.45 -24.19
CA LEU A 139 -2.98 -10.73 -23.61
C LEU A 139 -3.15 -12.18 -23.17
N ASP A 140 -2.47 -13.13 -23.84
CA ASP A 140 -2.52 -14.54 -23.44
C ASP A 140 -1.60 -14.85 -22.25
N LYS A 141 -0.68 -13.94 -21.92
CA LYS A 141 0.30 -14.05 -20.83
C LYS A 141 -0.05 -13.22 -19.60
N ILE A 142 -0.85 -12.17 -19.74
CA ILE A 142 -1.30 -11.38 -18.59
C ILE A 142 -2.43 -12.16 -17.91
N HIS A 143 -2.10 -12.77 -16.77
CA HIS A 143 -3.07 -13.43 -15.91
C HIS A 143 -2.62 -13.31 -14.46
N ALA A 144 -3.36 -12.49 -13.72
CA ALA A 144 -3.21 -12.27 -12.29
C ALA A 144 -4.37 -12.96 -11.55
N ARG A 145 -4.10 -13.51 -10.36
CA ARG A 145 -5.14 -14.02 -9.49
C ARG A 145 -4.79 -13.79 -8.03
N GLY A 146 -5.80 -13.46 -7.22
CA GLY A 146 -5.65 -13.37 -5.77
C GLY A 146 -5.68 -14.73 -5.06
N ILE A 147 -6.44 -15.72 -5.58
CA ILE A 147 -6.74 -16.98 -4.87
C ILE A 147 -6.69 -18.17 -5.85
N GLY A 148 -6.08 -19.30 -5.45
CA GLY A 148 -5.92 -20.47 -6.32
C GLY A 148 -5.29 -21.72 -5.69
N PRO A 149 -5.42 -22.91 -6.32
CA PRO A 149 -4.69 -24.11 -5.95
C PRO A 149 -3.18 -23.85 -5.86
N ARG A 150 -2.59 -24.36 -4.79
CA ARG A 150 -1.15 -24.31 -4.52
C ARG A 150 -0.61 -25.73 -4.56
N VAL A 151 0.62 -25.90 -5.05
CA VAL A 151 1.31 -27.18 -4.98
C VAL A 151 1.51 -27.55 -3.51
N THR A 152 1.03 -28.71 -3.08
CA THR A 152 0.99 -29.11 -1.66
C THR A 152 2.36 -29.08 -0.99
N MET A 153 3.41 -29.42 -1.75
CA MET A 153 4.79 -29.49 -1.26
C MET A 153 5.43 -28.12 -1.05
N THR A 154 5.31 -27.21 -2.01
CA THR A 154 6.00 -25.91 -2.00
C THR A 154 5.10 -24.76 -1.50
N ARG A 155 3.80 -25.03 -1.37
CA ARG A 155 2.72 -24.04 -1.18
C ARG A 155 2.77 -22.88 -2.18
N LYS A 156 3.46 -23.05 -3.31
CA LYS A 156 3.51 -22.07 -4.40
C LYS A 156 2.26 -22.21 -5.28
N PRO A 157 1.77 -21.12 -5.90
CA PRO A 157 0.72 -21.22 -6.91
C PRO A 157 1.08 -22.25 -7.98
N THR A 158 0.11 -23.02 -8.44
CA THR A 158 0.33 -23.93 -9.58
C THR A 158 0.75 -23.14 -10.83
N GLU A 159 1.56 -23.74 -11.70
CA GLU A 159 1.97 -23.11 -12.97
C GLU A 159 0.97 -23.45 -14.10
N GLY A 160 0.70 -22.46 -14.96
CA GLY A 160 -0.03 -22.63 -16.21
C GLY A 160 -1.54 -22.41 -16.12
N ARG A 161 -2.08 -21.66 -17.10
CA ARG A 161 -3.49 -21.26 -17.17
C ARG A 161 -4.48 -22.45 -17.14
N SER A 162 -4.14 -23.56 -17.80
CA SER A 162 -4.98 -24.76 -17.85
C SER A 162 -5.16 -25.45 -16.49
N ARG A 163 -4.24 -25.23 -15.55
CA ARG A 163 -4.29 -25.81 -14.20
C ARG A 163 -4.80 -24.80 -13.15
N ASN A 164 -5.48 -23.74 -13.61
CA ASN A 164 -5.76 -22.57 -12.79
C ASN A 164 -4.47 -22.09 -12.10
N GLY A 165 -3.36 -22.00 -12.83
CA GLY A 165 -2.10 -21.52 -12.29
C GLY A 165 -1.91 -20.01 -12.44
N GLY A 166 -1.07 -19.40 -11.61
CA GLY A 166 -0.64 -18.00 -11.78
C GLY A 166 0.61 -17.89 -12.66
N LEU A 167 0.87 -16.72 -13.27
CA LEU A 167 2.17 -16.48 -13.89
C LEU A 167 3.19 -16.12 -12.79
N ARG A 168 4.33 -16.80 -12.80
CA ARG A 168 5.46 -16.44 -11.95
C ARG A 168 6.11 -15.17 -12.50
N VAL A 169 6.43 -14.21 -11.63
CA VAL A 169 7.30 -13.08 -11.97
C VAL A 169 8.68 -13.66 -12.29
N GLY A 170 9.14 -13.47 -13.54
CA GLY A 170 10.45 -13.93 -13.97
C GLY A 170 11.57 -13.02 -13.44
N GLU A 171 12.82 -13.46 -13.61
CA GLU A 171 13.97 -12.66 -13.17
C GLU A 171 14.07 -11.33 -13.91
N MET A 172 13.76 -11.31 -15.22
CA MET A 172 13.81 -10.05 -15.98
C MET A 172 12.74 -9.05 -15.51
N GLU A 173 11.53 -9.52 -15.19
CA GLU A 173 10.50 -8.65 -14.64
C GLU A 173 10.86 -8.17 -13.23
N ARG A 174 11.45 -9.03 -12.39
CA ARG A 174 12.04 -8.63 -11.09
C ARG A 174 13.10 -7.56 -11.28
N ASP A 175 14.04 -7.76 -12.19
CA ASP A 175 15.19 -6.88 -12.41
C ASP A 175 14.75 -5.53 -13.02
N CYS A 176 13.75 -5.52 -13.90
CA CYS A 176 13.11 -4.29 -14.38
C CYS A 176 12.45 -3.51 -13.25
N LEU A 177 11.73 -4.18 -12.34
CA LEU A 177 11.12 -3.52 -11.17
C LEU A 177 12.21 -2.95 -10.25
N LEU A 178 13.29 -3.71 -10.00
CA LEU A 178 14.44 -3.25 -9.23
C LEU A 178 15.12 -2.03 -9.88
N ALA A 179 15.28 -2.02 -11.21
CA ALA A 179 15.89 -0.95 -12.00
C ALA A 179 15.01 0.30 -12.13
N TYR A 180 13.67 0.13 -12.12
CA TYR A 180 12.72 1.25 -12.07
C TYR A 180 12.70 1.96 -10.71
N GLY A 181 13.66 1.65 -9.83
CA GLY A 181 13.76 2.25 -8.51
C GLY A 181 12.84 1.59 -7.48
N ALA A 182 12.21 0.44 -7.75
CA ALA A 182 11.50 -0.28 -6.69
C ALA A 182 12.49 -0.73 -5.61
N SER A 183 13.73 -1.08 -5.97
CA SER A 183 14.80 -1.37 -5.01
C SER A 183 15.14 -0.14 -4.15
N MET A 184 15.26 1.03 -4.79
CA MET A 184 15.59 2.29 -4.12
C MET A 184 14.42 2.80 -3.28
N LEU A 185 13.18 2.63 -3.72
CA LEU A 185 11.95 3.01 -3.03
C LEU A 185 11.66 2.04 -1.88
N ILE A 186 11.93 0.74 -2.05
CA ILE A 186 11.88 -0.24 -0.98
C ILE A 186 13.01 0.02 0.02
N TYR A 187 14.24 0.29 -0.40
CA TYR A 187 15.35 0.65 0.50
C TYR A 187 15.07 1.98 1.23
N GLU A 188 14.56 2.98 0.53
CA GLU A 188 14.14 4.24 1.13
C GLU A 188 12.98 4.02 2.11
N ARG A 189 12.00 3.16 1.81
CA ARG A 189 10.86 2.88 2.71
C ARG A 189 11.17 1.90 3.85
N LEU A 190 12.13 0.99 3.66
CA LEU A 190 12.53 -0.08 4.59
C LEU A 190 13.80 0.22 5.40
N MET A 191 14.60 1.22 5.02
CA MET A 191 15.84 1.56 5.73
C MET A 191 15.97 3.06 6.06
N LEU A 192 15.48 3.97 5.21
CA LEU A 192 15.64 5.44 5.42
C LEU A 192 14.40 6.13 6.01
N SER A 193 13.20 5.70 5.61
CA SER A 193 11.90 6.23 6.06
C SER A 193 11.30 5.37 7.17
N SER A 194 11.80 4.16 7.36
CA SER A 194 11.47 3.30 8.49
C SER A 194 12.42 3.62 9.65
N ASP A 195 12.06 4.68 10.38
CA ASP A 195 12.14 4.87 11.84
C ASP A 195 12.34 6.37 12.16
N PRO A 196 11.70 6.98 13.18
CA PRO A 196 10.88 6.43 14.27
C PRO A 196 9.40 6.89 14.22
N PHE A 197 8.48 6.09 14.78
CA PHE A 197 7.11 6.54 15.09
C PHE A 197 6.99 6.88 16.58
N GLU A 198 6.70 8.15 16.89
CA GLU A 198 6.32 8.56 18.25
C GLU A 198 4.84 8.27 18.48
N VAL A 199 4.56 7.27 19.33
CA VAL A 199 3.21 7.06 19.87
C VAL A 199 2.94 8.15 20.91
N GLN A 200 2.22 9.20 20.51
CA GLN A 200 1.56 10.08 21.48
C GLN A 200 0.29 9.38 22.00
N THR A 201 0.37 8.73 23.16
CA THR A 201 -0.84 8.33 23.90
C THR A 201 -1.51 9.58 24.45
N LEU A 202 -2.51 10.11 23.73
CA LEU A 202 -3.24 11.30 24.17
C LEU A 202 -4.16 10.95 25.35
N ARG A 203 -4.14 11.85 26.32
CA ARG A 203 -4.86 11.82 27.59
C ARG A 203 -6.26 12.39 27.36
N LEU A 204 -7.32 11.65 27.67
CA LEU A 204 -8.67 12.24 27.73
C LEU A 204 -8.69 13.31 28.85
N PRO A 205 -9.20 14.53 28.59
CA PRO A 205 -9.50 15.49 29.63
C PRO A 205 -10.84 15.13 30.29
N SER A 206 -10.82 14.83 31.59
CA SER A 206 -12.02 14.81 32.41
C SER A 206 -12.13 16.14 33.17
N GLU A 207 -12.86 17.09 32.60
CA GLU A 207 -13.52 18.13 33.38
C GLU A 207 -14.94 17.64 33.68
N VAL A 208 -15.23 17.28 34.94
CA VAL A 208 -16.45 17.66 35.66
C VAL A 208 -16.14 17.59 37.16
N THR A 209 -16.13 18.77 37.79
CA THR A 209 -16.32 18.96 39.22
C THR A 209 -17.74 18.58 39.62
N GLY A 210 -17.89 17.67 40.59
CA GLY A 210 -19.20 17.34 41.17
C GLY A 210 -19.08 16.21 42.19
N SER A 211 -19.27 16.55 43.45
CA SER A 211 -19.19 15.72 44.66
C SER A 211 -20.07 14.46 44.64
N SER A 212 -19.51 13.30 45.01
CA SER A 212 -19.98 12.46 46.14
C SER A 212 -19.17 11.14 46.22
N LEU A 213 -19.13 10.58 47.43
CA LEU A 213 -18.26 9.50 47.91
C LEU A 213 -18.41 8.18 47.14
N ALA A 214 -17.34 7.70 46.50
CA ALA A 214 -17.11 6.28 46.23
C ALA A 214 -15.60 6.00 46.09
N ASN A 215 -15.11 5.01 46.84
CA ASN A 215 -13.72 4.55 46.84
C ASN A 215 -13.26 4.18 45.41
N SER A 216 -12.50 5.08 44.79
CA SER A 216 -11.96 4.94 43.43
C SER A 216 -10.44 4.86 43.50
N LEU A 217 -9.88 3.72 43.08
CA LEU A 217 -8.45 3.56 42.90
C LEU A 217 -8.06 4.22 41.56
N TRP A 218 -7.45 5.40 41.62
CA TRP A 218 -7.05 6.16 40.44
C TRP A 218 -5.72 5.65 39.87
N LEU A 219 -5.78 4.73 38.91
CA LEU A 219 -4.59 4.28 38.18
C LEU A 219 -4.22 5.28 37.07
N LYS A 220 -3.38 6.27 37.40
CA LYS A 220 -2.70 7.12 36.42
C LYS A 220 -1.49 6.39 35.83
N TYR A 221 -1.67 5.68 34.71
CA TYR A 221 -0.54 5.13 33.96
C TYR A 221 0.13 6.24 33.13
N LYS A 222 1.35 6.62 33.52
CA LYS A 222 2.29 7.34 32.64
C LYS A 222 3.33 6.32 32.17
N VAL A 223 3.07 5.66 31.06
CA VAL A 223 4.06 4.83 30.37
C VAL A 223 5.04 5.77 29.69
N ARG A 224 6.18 6.01 30.33
CA ARG A 224 7.32 6.70 29.71
C ARG A 224 8.28 5.61 29.26
N LEU A 225 8.23 5.24 27.97
CA LEU A 225 9.24 4.38 27.35
C LEU A 225 10.55 5.17 27.33
N ARG A 226 11.45 4.88 28.27
CA ARG A 226 12.85 5.30 28.24
C ARG A 226 13.67 4.07 27.82
N MET A 227 14.32 4.13 26.66
CA MET A 227 15.45 3.28 26.36
C MET A 227 16.73 4.12 26.54
N GLY A 228 17.50 3.84 27.60
CA GLY A 228 18.73 4.55 27.96
C GLY A 228 18.81 4.94 29.45
N TYR A 229 19.99 4.78 30.05
CA TYR A 229 20.27 4.94 31.49
C TYR A 229 20.76 6.35 31.85
N ASP A 230 20.34 6.84 33.02
CA ASP A 230 20.83 8.06 33.67
C ASP A 230 22.09 7.73 34.52
N SER A 231 23.20 8.45 34.35
CA SER A 231 24.22 8.53 35.41
C SER A 231 24.28 9.92 36.03
N THR A 232 23.74 9.97 37.26
CA THR A 232 24.10 10.79 38.42
C THR A 232 24.16 12.32 38.35
N MET A 233 23.37 12.87 39.28
CA MET A 233 23.19 14.25 39.69
C MET A 233 24.44 15.10 39.85
N SER A 234 24.34 16.36 39.44
CA SER A 234 24.72 17.49 40.27
C SER A 234 23.65 18.59 40.21
N SER A 235 23.20 19.00 41.38
CA SER A 235 22.25 20.07 41.69
C SER A 235 22.63 21.44 41.10
N THR A 236 21.63 22.22 40.65
CA THR A 236 21.17 23.46 41.33
C THR A 236 19.98 24.09 40.59
N ALA A 237 18.95 24.44 41.38
CA ALA A 237 18.01 25.57 41.31
C ALA A 237 17.26 25.93 40.00
N ASP A 238 15.93 25.97 40.16
CA ASP A 238 14.95 26.97 39.70
C ASP A 238 14.96 27.41 38.22
N ASP A 239 13.88 27.09 37.50
CA ASP A 239 12.85 28.09 37.22
C ASP A 239 11.64 27.52 36.45
N LEU A 240 10.47 28.06 36.79
CA LEU A 240 9.24 27.92 36.02
C LEU A 240 9.41 28.56 34.64
N SER A 241 8.86 27.92 33.60
CA SER A 241 8.03 28.52 32.53
C SER A 241 8.21 27.85 31.17
N HIS A 242 7.30 28.18 30.28
CA HIS A 242 6.95 27.55 29.02
C HIS A 242 8.05 27.45 27.96
N GLY A 243 7.93 26.41 27.11
CA GLY A 243 8.57 26.36 25.79
C GLY A 243 9.15 24.98 25.49
N ILE A 244 8.47 24.18 24.67
CA ILE A 244 9.11 22.99 24.08
C ILE A 244 9.94 23.49 22.90
N ASP A 245 11.24 23.61 23.14
CA ASP A 245 12.21 23.97 22.11
C ASP A 245 12.48 22.77 21.19
N LYS A 246 12.24 22.98 19.90
CA LYS A 246 12.41 21.99 18.83
C LYS A 246 13.79 22.18 18.21
N GLN A 247 14.85 21.65 18.80
CA GLN A 247 16.12 21.42 18.10
C GLN A 247 17.06 20.59 18.98
N HIS A 248 17.68 19.57 18.38
CA HIS A 248 18.66 18.63 18.95
C HIS A 248 18.10 17.36 19.61
N LEU A 249 17.69 16.40 18.78
CA LEU A 249 17.78 14.99 19.11
C LEU A 249 18.85 14.36 18.21
N ALA A 250 20.05 14.29 18.77
CA ALA A 250 21.25 13.76 18.15
C ALA A 250 21.14 12.24 17.90
N SER A 251 21.85 11.78 16.87
CA SER A 251 22.01 10.37 16.48
C SER A 251 22.46 9.48 17.65
N PRO A 252 22.05 8.20 17.68
CA PRO A 252 22.45 7.26 18.72
C PRO A 252 23.95 6.94 18.62
N ILE A 253 24.71 7.28 19.66
CA ILE A 253 26.14 6.95 19.77
C ILE A 253 26.32 5.68 20.63
N LYS A 254 27.28 4.85 20.20
CA LYS A 254 27.65 3.53 20.70
C LYS A 254 28.14 3.51 22.17
N ASN A 255 27.68 2.47 22.87
CA ASN A 255 28.21 1.79 24.07
C ASN A 255 28.14 2.47 25.45
N LEU A 256 27.43 1.82 26.40
CA LEU A 256 28.03 1.13 27.56
C LEU A 256 26.99 0.22 28.29
N VAL A 257 27.12 -1.09 28.01
CA VAL A 257 26.92 -2.35 28.78
C VAL A 257 26.03 -2.43 30.06
N ASP A 258 25.28 -3.54 30.12
CA ASP A 258 24.54 -4.24 31.22
C ASP A 258 22.99 -4.12 31.11
N ASN A 259 22.20 -5.09 30.62
CA ASN A 259 22.25 -6.53 30.87
C ASN A 259 21.33 -7.32 29.89
N TYR A 260 21.57 -7.27 28.57
CA TYR A 260 20.91 -8.15 27.59
C TYR A 260 21.89 -8.60 26.50
N GLN A 261 22.73 -9.58 26.81
CA GLN A 261 23.28 -10.39 25.72
C GLN A 261 22.22 -11.44 25.35
N LEU A 262 21.47 -11.18 24.28
CA LEU A 262 21.15 -12.27 23.37
C LEU A 262 22.54 -12.81 22.96
N VAL A 263 22.95 -13.93 23.54
CA VAL A 263 24.28 -14.48 23.24
C VAL A 263 24.27 -14.88 21.78
N PRO A 264 25.34 -14.67 20.99
CA PRO A 264 25.35 -15.10 19.60
C PRO A 264 25.03 -16.59 19.41
N GLU A 265 25.49 -17.42 20.34
CA GLU A 265 25.19 -18.86 20.43
C GLU A 265 23.68 -19.15 20.57
N PHE A 266 22.90 -18.19 21.09
CA PHE A 266 21.46 -18.30 21.27
C PHE A 266 20.72 -18.28 19.93
N LEU A 267 21.20 -17.57 18.90
CA LEU A 267 20.52 -17.53 17.60
C LEU A 267 20.57 -18.89 16.90
N LYS A 268 21.77 -19.46 16.78
CA LYS A 268 21.97 -20.81 16.22
C LYS A 268 21.21 -21.86 17.01
N LYS A 269 21.20 -21.73 18.35
CA LYS A 269 20.40 -22.58 19.23
C LYS A 269 18.91 -22.42 18.98
N CYS A 270 18.41 -21.21 18.73
CA CYS A 270 17.01 -20.97 18.37
C CYS A 270 16.62 -21.52 17.00
N GLN A 271 17.55 -21.61 16.03
CA GLN A 271 17.29 -22.26 14.74
C GLN A 271 17.31 -23.80 14.86
N LEU A 272 18.20 -24.35 15.68
CA LEU A 272 18.38 -25.80 15.85
C LEU A 272 17.49 -26.42 16.93
N SER A 273 16.76 -25.62 17.70
CA SER A 273 15.84 -26.07 18.74
C SER A 273 14.48 -25.39 18.60
N ASP A 274 13.44 -25.94 19.20
CA ASP A 274 12.08 -25.38 19.20
C ASP A 274 11.94 -24.10 20.07
N ARG A 275 12.92 -23.18 19.98
CA ARG A 275 12.95 -21.92 20.72
C ARG A 275 12.72 -20.75 19.80
N THR A 276 12.14 -19.70 20.35
CA THR A 276 11.92 -18.41 19.67
C THR A 276 13.06 -17.45 19.98
N TYR A 277 13.59 -16.80 18.95
CA TYR A 277 14.54 -15.71 19.12
C TYR A 277 13.81 -14.42 19.52
N ALA A 278 13.72 -14.17 20.83
CA ALA A 278 12.97 -13.06 21.41
C ALA A 278 13.70 -12.40 22.59
N ALA A 279 13.48 -11.09 22.78
CA ALA A 279 14.02 -10.30 23.89
C ALA A 279 12.93 -9.96 24.92
N PRO A 280 13.24 -9.91 26.23
CA PRO A 280 12.26 -9.51 27.25
C PRO A 280 11.92 -8.01 27.19
N ILE A 281 10.65 -7.68 27.44
CA ILE A 281 10.12 -6.30 27.48
C ILE A 281 10.04 -5.85 28.93
N TYR A 282 10.76 -4.77 29.27
CA TYR A 282 10.80 -4.20 30.61
C TYR A 282 9.97 -2.93 30.71
N VAL A 283 9.19 -2.83 31.79
CA VAL A 283 8.42 -1.62 32.11
C VAL A 283 8.65 -1.19 33.54
N THR A 284 8.51 0.11 33.79
CA THR A 284 8.45 0.68 35.14
C THR A 284 7.01 1.02 35.47
N ILE A 285 6.49 0.41 36.53
CA ILE A 285 5.11 0.56 36.97
C ILE A 285 5.08 1.50 38.16
N ARG A 286 4.23 2.53 38.10
CA ARG A 286 3.91 3.38 39.24
C ARG A 286 2.45 3.19 39.59
N TYR A 287 2.19 2.94 40.87
CA TYR A 287 0.84 2.73 41.36
C TYR A 287 0.67 3.38 42.73
N THR A 288 -0.56 3.75 43.02
CA THR A 288 -0.94 4.39 44.28
C THR A 288 -1.86 3.46 45.05
N THR A 289 -1.54 3.21 46.31
CA THR A 289 -2.39 2.44 47.23
C THR A 289 -2.88 3.35 48.34
N GLY A 290 -4.19 3.38 48.57
CA GLY A 290 -4.81 4.13 49.66
C GLY A 290 -5.36 3.20 50.73
N SER A 291 -5.09 3.47 52.01
CA SER A 291 -5.80 2.87 53.14
C SER A 291 -6.06 3.97 54.18
N HIS A 292 -7.30 4.06 54.69
CA HIS A 292 -7.72 5.06 55.68
C HIS A 292 -7.27 6.51 55.40
N GLY A 293 -7.44 6.99 54.16
CA GLY A 293 -7.18 8.40 53.80
C GLY A 293 -5.70 8.75 53.55
N GLN A 294 -4.75 7.84 53.73
CA GLN A 294 -3.35 8.02 53.32
C GLN A 294 -3.10 7.35 51.97
N THR A 295 -2.61 8.11 51.00
CA THR A 295 -2.16 7.61 49.69
C THR A 295 -0.65 7.39 49.70
N VAL A 296 -0.23 6.17 49.36
CA VAL A 296 1.18 5.82 49.22
C VAL A 296 1.48 5.56 47.75
N GLU A 297 2.38 6.35 47.16
CA GLU A 297 2.90 6.09 45.81
C GLU A 297 4.02 5.05 45.88
N SER A 298 3.89 3.97 45.11
CA SER A 298 4.89 2.92 44.97
C SER A 298 5.37 2.83 43.53
N THR A 299 6.67 2.63 43.34
CA THR A 299 7.29 2.46 42.02
C THR A 299 8.04 1.13 41.95
N LYS A 300 7.74 0.32 40.94
CA LYS A 300 8.46 -0.92 40.65
C LYS A 300 9.14 -0.81 39.29
N LYS A 301 10.48 -0.84 39.29
CA LYS A 301 11.30 -0.80 38.07
C LYS A 301 11.53 -2.22 37.54
N ASN A 302 11.84 -2.32 36.24
CA ASN A 302 12.27 -3.55 35.57
C ASN A 302 11.29 -4.73 35.67
N VAL A 303 9.99 -4.46 35.54
CA VAL A 303 8.96 -5.51 35.48
C VAL A 303 8.91 -6.07 34.06
N ILE A 304 9.03 -7.40 33.92
CA ILE A 304 8.89 -8.08 32.62
C ILE A 304 7.40 -8.31 32.33
N ILE A 305 6.92 -7.83 31.19
CA ILE A 305 5.53 -7.99 30.74
C ILE A 305 5.36 -9.01 29.61
N GLY A 306 6.45 -9.41 28.97
CA GLY A 306 6.45 -10.33 27.84
C GLY A 306 7.80 -10.40 27.16
N ARG A 307 7.87 -11.16 26.07
CA ARG A 307 9.03 -11.24 25.18
C ARG A 307 8.62 -10.85 23.76
N MET A 308 9.41 -9.99 23.14
CA MET A 308 9.25 -9.53 21.76
C MET A 308 10.16 -10.35 20.84
N PRO A 309 9.63 -11.04 19.82
CA PRO A 309 10.44 -11.65 18.76
C PRO A 309 11.29 -10.61 18.06
N ILE A 310 12.59 -10.88 17.91
CA ILE A 310 13.53 -9.93 17.31
C ILE A 310 13.77 -10.33 15.85
N MET A 311 13.68 -9.35 14.95
CA MET A 311 13.99 -9.55 13.54
C MET A 311 15.50 -9.68 13.34
N LEU A 312 15.94 -10.66 12.55
CA LEU A 312 17.36 -10.83 12.25
C LEU A 312 17.90 -9.63 11.48
N ARG A 313 19.11 -9.19 11.86
CA ARG A 313 19.79 -7.98 11.36
C ARG A 313 19.08 -6.63 11.65
N SER A 314 18.03 -6.61 12.47
CA SER A 314 17.50 -5.34 13.03
C SER A 314 18.48 -4.72 14.03
N SER A 315 18.30 -3.44 14.37
CA SER A 315 19.13 -2.70 15.34
C SER A 315 19.23 -3.37 16.72
N CYS A 316 18.22 -4.16 17.10
CA CYS A 316 18.17 -4.93 18.35
C CYS A 316 18.77 -6.34 18.23
N CYS A 317 19.21 -6.75 17.04
CA CYS A 317 19.78 -8.06 16.78
C CYS A 317 21.29 -8.10 17.05
N VAL A 318 21.80 -9.23 17.51
CA VAL A 318 23.23 -9.48 17.74
C VAL A 318 24.06 -9.40 16.47
N LEU A 319 23.43 -9.58 15.29
CA LEU A 319 24.08 -9.53 13.99
C LEU A 319 24.19 -8.10 13.43
N TYR A 320 23.61 -7.11 14.09
CA TYR A 320 23.59 -5.73 13.60
C TYR A 320 24.98 -5.09 13.64
N GLY A 321 25.41 -4.52 12.52
CA GLY A 321 26.66 -3.78 12.40
C GLY A 321 27.92 -4.63 12.56
N LYS A 322 27.83 -5.95 12.31
CA LYS A 322 28.96 -6.88 12.34
C LYS A 322 29.58 -7.08 10.98
N ASP A 323 30.89 -7.27 10.98
CA ASP A 323 31.70 -7.48 9.78
C ASP A 323 31.57 -8.93 9.28
N GLU A 324 31.95 -9.21 8.03
CA GLU A 324 31.84 -10.55 7.44
C GLU A 324 32.58 -11.63 8.25
N ASP A 325 33.77 -11.29 8.75
CA ASP A 325 34.59 -12.16 9.61
C ASP A 325 33.96 -12.40 10.99
N GLU A 326 33.25 -11.40 11.52
CA GLU A 326 32.50 -11.54 12.76
C GLU A 326 31.30 -12.46 12.56
N LEU A 327 30.54 -12.29 11.47
CA LEU A 327 29.42 -13.15 11.12
C LEU A 327 29.85 -14.61 10.92
N ALA A 328 30.99 -14.83 10.25
CA ALA A 328 31.57 -16.15 10.08
C ALA A 328 31.95 -16.80 11.42
N ARG A 329 32.50 -16.03 12.38
CA ARG A 329 32.78 -16.50 13.75
C ARG A 329 31.51 -16.89 14.52
N LEU A 330 30.38 -16.25 14.23
CA LEU A 330 29.08 -16.61 14.79
C LEU A 330 28.42 -17.79 14.07
N GLY A 331 29.03 -18.25 12.96
CA GLY A 331 28.49 -19.30 12.11
C GLY A 331 27.28 -18.86 11.30
N GLU A 332 27.13 -17.56 11.03
CA GLU A 332 26.08 -16.99 10.19
C GLU A 332 26.64 -16.62 8.81
N CYS A 333 25.79 -16.69 7.79
CA CYS A 333 26.19 -16.35 6.43
C CYS A 333 26.25 -14.83 6.23
N PRO A 334 27.36 -14.25 5.74
CA PRO A 334 27.45 -12.82 5.42
C PRO A 334 26.42 -12.37 4.36
N LEU A 335 26.07 -13.27 3.44
CA LEU A 335 25.14 -13.01 2.34
C LEU A 335 23.65 -13.18 2.72
N ASP A 336 23.34 -13.59 3.95
CA ASP A 336 21.95 -13.68 4.40
C ASP A 336 21.33 -12.26 4.47
N PRO A 337 20.25 -11.93 3.76
CA PRO A 337 19.64 -10.60 3.83
C PRO A 337 19.10 -10.24 5.23
N GLY A 338 18.77 -11.22 6.08
CA GLY A 338 18.01 -10.97 7.31
C GLY A 338 16.58 -10.51 7.04
N GLY A 339 15.95 -9.81 7.98
CA GLY A 339 14.58 -9.31 7.80
C GLY A 339 13.47 -10.31 8.11
N TYR A 340 13.81 -11.43 8.75
CA TYR A 340 12.87 -12.48 9.16
C TYR A 340 13.00 -12.78 10.67
N PHE A 341 12.04 -13.55 11.20
CA PHE A 341 11.96 -13.95 12.59
C PHE A 341 12.23 -15.45 12.73
N VAL A 342 12.83 -15.87 13.84
CA VAL A 342 12.96 -17.29 14.20
C VAL A 342 11.96 -17.59 15.33
N ILE A 343 10.88 -18.29 14.98
CA ILE A 343 9.80 -18.68 15.90
C ILE A 343 9.77 -20.19 16.02
N LYS A 344 10.02 -20.73 17.23
CA LYS A 344 10.04 -22.17 17.51
C LYS A 344 10.86 -22.97 16.47
N GLY A 345 12.11 -22.59 16.23
CA GLY A 345 12.97 -23.27 15.25
C GLY A 345 12.65 -22.99 13.78
N THR A 346 11.59 -22.24 13.47
CA THR A 346 11.17 -21.97 12.09
C THR A 346 11.36 -20.51 11.70
N GLU A 347 11.91 -20.29 10.51
CA GLU A 347 12.08 -18.96 9.93
C GLU A 347 10.75 -18.45 9.36
N LYS A 348 10.38 -17.23 9.74
CA LYS A 348 9.10 -16.59 9.41
C LYS A 348 9.35 -15.19 8.86
N VAL A 349 8.88 -14.94 7.65
CA VAL A 349 8.90 -13.63 7.02
C VAL A 349 7.49 -13.05 7.07
N ILE A 350 7.36 -11.80 7.51
CA ILE A 350 6.11 -11.05 7.36
C ILE A 350 6.12 -10.45 5.95
N LEU A 351 5.16 -10.85 5.13
CA LEU A 351 5.00 -10.29 3.80
C LEU A 351 4.44 -8.88 3.89
N ILE A 352 4.91 -8.01 3.00
CA ILE A 352 4.36 -6.66 2.83
C ILE A 352 2.91 -6.78 2.40
N GLN A 353 2.03 -6.04 3.04
CA GLN A 353 0.61 -6.00 2.69
C GLN A 353 0.29 -4.72 1.95
N GLU A 354 -0.37 -4.84 0.80
CA GLU A 354 -0.94 -3.70 0.10
C GLU A 354 -2.32 -3.39 0.67
N GLN A 355 -2.53 -2.15 1.09
CA GLN A 355 -3.83 -1.63 1.53
C GLN A 355 -4.17 -0.36 0.75
N LEU A 356 -5.45 -0.03 0.69
CA LEU A 356 -5.88 1.28 0.20
C LEU A 356 -5.51 2.38 1.21
N SER A 357 -5.21 3.56 0.70
CA SER A 357 -4.93 4.73 1.51
C SER A 357 -6.15 5.07 2.38
N LYS A 358 -5.96 5.00 3.69
CA LYS A 358 -6.94 5.45 4.68
C LYS A 358 -7.17 6.97 4.54
N ASN A 359 -8.33 7.45 5.01
CA ASN A 359 -8.70 8.87 5.03
C ASN A 359 -8.70 9.58 3.67
N ARG A 360 -9.00 8.84 2.59
CA ARG A 360 -9.17 9.40 1.25
C ARG A 360 -10.57 9.10 0.74
N ILE A 361 -11.23 10.10 0.18
CA ILE A 361 -12.52 9.94 -0.49
C ILE A 361 -12.26 9.26 -1.83
N ILE A 362 -12.80 8.05 -2.00
CA ILE A 362 -12.76 7.26 -3.24
C ILE A 362 -14.19 7.23 -3.78
N ILE A 363 -14.36 7.54 -5.06
CA ILE A 363 -15.67 7.51 -5.72
C ILE A 363 -15.72 6.30 -6.63
N ASP A 364 -16.77 5.50 -6.45
CA ASP A 364 -17.06 4.33 -7.27
C ASP A 364 -18.57 4.24 -7.50
N THR A 365 -18.98 3.45 -8.50
CA THR A 365 -20.40 3.19 -8.77
C THR A 365 -20.90 2.08 -7.85
N ASP A 366 -21.85 2.39 -6.97
CA ASP A 366 -22.61 1.42 -6.19
C ASP A 366 -24.12 1.66 -6.40
N GLU A 367 -24.94 0.65 -6.16
CA GLU A 367 -26.40 0.69 -6.39
C GLU A 367 -27.15 1.44 -5.28
N LYS A 368 -26.45 1.86 -4.21
CA LYS A 368 -27.05 2.53 -3.05
C LYS A 368 -26.87 4.05 -3.10
N GLY A 369 -28.01 4.76 -3.15
CA GLY A 369 -28.05 6.21 -3.15
C GLY A 369 -27.71 6.86 -1.80
N PRO A 370 -27.13 8.07 -1.79
CA PRO A 370 -26.83 8.82 -0.58
C PRO A 370 -28.11 9.33 0.11
N HIS A 371 -28.20 9.17 1.44
CA HIS A 371 -29.33 9.70 2.23
C HIS A 371 -28.95 11.07 2.81
N ASN A 372 -29.68 12.13 2.44
CA ASN A 372 -29.42 13.52 2.83
C ASN A 372 -29.78 13.82 4.31
N GLY A 373 -30.47 12.90 5.00
CA GLY A 373 -30.87 13.04 6.41
C GLY A 373 -29.70 13.24 7.40
N CYS A 374 -28.49 12.81 7.04
CA CYS A 374 -27.31 12.93 7.89
C CYS A 374 -26.87 14.40 8.12
N LEU A 375 -27.03 15.29 7.14
CA LEU A 375 -26.61 16.70 7.26
C LEU A 375 -27.50 17.47 8.25
N LYS A 376 -28.81 17.22 8.22
CA LYS A 376 -29.75 17.82 9.17
C LYS A 376 -29.49 17.35 10.61
N ALA A 377 -29.17 16.07 10.81
CA ALA A 377 -28.81 15.52 12.12
C ALA A 377 -27.52 16.12 12.73
N MET A 378 -26.57 16.53 11.88
CA MET A 378 -25.34 17.24 12.31
C MET A 378 -25.56 18.74 12.58
N GLY A 379 -26.80 19.23 12.54
CA GLY A 379 -27.15 20.62 12.89
C GLY A 379 -27.24 21.56 11.69
N MET A 380 -27.34 21.04 10.46
CA MET A 380 -27.57 21.85 9.25
C MET A 380 -29.04 21.83 8.84
N GLU A 381 -29.82 22.70 9.46
CA GLU A 381 -31.28 22.73 9.28
C GLU A 381 -31.69 23.40 7.96
N SER A 382 -30.95 24.45 7.55
CA SER A 382 -31.27 25.22 6.34
C SER A 382 -30.79 24.52 5.06
N ASP A 383 -31.73 24.13 4.22
CA ASP A 383 -31.43 23.53 2.90
C ASP A 383 -30.66 24.50 2.00
N GLN A 384 -30.88 25.82 2.15
CA GLN A 384 -30.11 26.83 1.42
C GLN A 384 -28.62 26.78 1.77
N GLU A 385 -28.31 26.50 3.04
CA GLU A 385 -26.93 26.37 3.49
C GLU A 385 -26.27 25.10 2.94
N VAL A 386 -27.01 23.98 2.93
CA VAL A 386 -26.58 22.71 2.34
C VAL A 386 -26.24 22.88 0.85
N VAL A 387 -27.13 23.49 0.07
CA VAL A 387 -26.90 23.78 -1.36
C VAL A 387 -25.67 24.66 -1.54
N LYS A 388 -25.53 25.74 -0.75
CA LYS A 388 -24.39 26.66 -0.83
C LYS A 388 -23.05 25.99 -0.53
N MET A 389 -23.02 25.02 0.38
CA MET A 389 -21.80 24.28 0.73
C MET A 389 -21.38 23.30 -0.36
N ILE A 390 -22.33 22.62 -1.00
CA ILE A 390 -22.04 21.65 -2.08
C ILE A 390 -21.54 22.39 -3.32
N GLY A 391 -22.21 23.47 -3.70
CA GLY A 391 -21.75 24.32 -4.81
C GLY A 391 -22.84 25.23 -5.37
N ARG A 392 -22.40 26.30 -6.04
CA ARG A 392 -23.30 27.27 -6.69
C ARG A 392 -23.68 26.89 -8.14
N ASP A 393 -23.15 25.77 -8.65
CA ASP A 393 -23.45 25.33 -10.01
C ASP A 393 -24.91 24.81 -10.07
N PRO A 394 -25.78 25.37 -10.93
CA PRO A 394 -27.16 24.92 -11.07
C PRO A 394 -27.31 23.42 -11.34
N ARG A 395 -26.32 22.80 -12.01
CA ARG A 395 -26.34 21.36 -12.34
C ARG A 395 -26.25 20.50 -11.09
N LEU A 396 -25.45 20.91 -10.10
CA LEU A 396 -25.33 20.20 -8.83
C LEU A 396 -26.60 20.37 -7.99
N SER A 397 -27.20 21.57 -8.00
CA SER A 397 -28.47 21.80 -7.29
C SER A 397 -29.63 20.97 -7.85
N ALA A 398 -29.66 20.74 -9.18
CA ALA A 398 -30.67 19.89 -9.81
C ALA A 398 -30.53 18.42 -9.38
N LEU A 399 -29.30 17.92 -9.22
CA LEU A 399 -29.04 16.55 -8.75
C LEU A 399 -29.39 16.35 -7.26
N LEU A 400 -29.31 17.40 -6.45
CA LEU A 400 -29.63 17.34 -5.02
C LEU A 400 -31.14 17.44 -4.74
N LEU A 401 -31.91 18.03 -5.64
CA LEU A 401 -33.33 18.34 -5.43
C LEU A 401 -34.18 17.12 -5.03
N PRO A 402 -34.07 15.92 -5.66
CA PRO A 402 -34.84 14.75 -5.25
C PRO A 402 -34.58 14.34 -3.80
N SER A 403 -33.35 14.47 -3.32
CA SER A 403 -32.99 14.17 -1.92
C SER A 403 -33.44 15.24 -0.93
N ILE A 404 -33.72 16.46 -1.38
CA ILE A 404 -34.35 17.50 -0.54
C ILE A 404 -35.86 17.26 -0.47
N GLU A 405 -36.48 16.88 -1.58
CA GLU A 405 -37.90 16.52 -1.66
C GLU A 405 -38.22 15.34 -0.73
N GLU A 406 -37.40 14.28 -0.75
CA GLU A 406 -37.53 13.13 0.16
C GLU A 406 -37.44 13.54 1.64
N CYS A 407 -36.53 14.44 2.01
CA CYS A 407 -36.44 14.96 3.38
C CYS A 407 -37.70 15.77 3.78
N ALA A 408 -38.31 16.49 2.84
CA ALA A 408 -39.54 17.24 3.08
C ALA A 408 -40.75 16.32 3.26
N ASP A 409 -40.82 15.24 2.47
CA ASP A 409 -41.85 14.19 2.57
C ASP A 409 -41.77 13.46 3.92
N LEU A 410 -40.56 13.16 4.39
CA LEU A 410 -40.29 12.58 5.71
C LEU A 410 -40.46 13.59 6.86
N LYS A 411 -40.80 14.85 6.56
CA LYS A 411 -40.98 15.95 7.53
C LYS A 411 -39.76 16.21 8.42
N LEU A 412 -38.55 16.04 7.89
CA LEU A 412 -37.30 16.27 8.61
C LEU A 412 -36.86 17.73 8.46
N TYR A 413 -37.28 18.58 9.42
CA TYR A 413 -36.96 20.01 9.40
C TYR A 413 -35.96 20.42 10.47
N THR A 414 -36.00 19.79 11.65
CA THR A 414 -35.15 20.14 12.79
C THR A 414 -34.08 19.08 13.07
N GLN A 415 -33.03 19.47 13.78
CA GLN A 415 -31.97 18.53 14.19
C GLN A 415 -32.54 17.38 15.04
N GLN A 416 -33.45 17.67 15.96
CA GLN A 416 -34.04 16.66 16.85
C GLN A 416 -34.83 15.60 16.08
N GLN A 417 -35.65 16.02 15.12
CA GLN A 417 -36.42 15.11 14.25
C GLN A 417 -35.50 14.20 13.43
N ALA A 418 -34.39 14.74 12.92
CA ALA A 418 -33.41 13.97 12.17
C ALA A 418 -32.66 12.95 13.05
N LEU A 419 -32.34 13.30 14.30
CA LEU A 419 -31.73 12.37 15.26
C LEU A 419 -32.71 11.26 15.65
N GLU A 420 -33.98 11.57 15.91
CA GLU A 420 -35.01 10.58 16.20
C GLU A 420 -35.22 9.62 15.02
N PHE A 421 -35.21 10.14 13.79
CA PHE A 421 -35.29 9.32 12.58
C PHE A 421 -34.14 8.30 12.51
N LEU A 422 -32.90 8.75 12.72
CA LEU A 422 -31.71 7.89 12.74
C LEU A 422 -31.74 6.83 13.87
N GLU A 423 -32.41 7.11 14.99
CA GLU A 423 -32.59 6.15 16.08
C GLU A 423 -33.72 5.15 15.82
N SER A 424 -34.77 5.57 15.08
CA SER A 424 -35.94 4.74 14.77
C SER A 424 -35.72 3.78 13.61
N ASP A 425 -34.89 4.15 12.64
CA ASP A 425 -34.48 3.27 11.56
C ASP A 425 -33.45 2.31 12.15
N ASN A 426 -33.75 1.01 12.20
CA ASN A 426 -33.01 -0.08 12.88
C ASN A 426 -31.54 -0.28 12.43
N MET A 427 -30.89 0.74 11.85
CA MET A 427 -29.49 0.77 11.44
C MET A 427 -28.51 0.77 12.63
N LEU A 428 -28.96 1.02 13.87
CA LEU A 428 -28.11 1.14 15.07
C LEU A 428 -28.10 -0.11 15.96
N ASN A 429 -28.11 -1.31 15.38
CA ASN A 429 -27.88 -2.55 16.13
C ASN A 429 -26.41 -2.70 16.54
N MET A 430 -25.98 -1.93 17.55
CA MET A 430 -24.74 -2.18 18.27
C MET A 430 -25.03 -2.29 19.78
N PRO A 431 -24.68 -3.41 20.44
CA PRO A 431 -24.76 -3.51 21.89
C PRO A 431 -23.57 -2.77 22.48
N LEU A 432 -23.71 -1.46 22.73
CA LEU A 432 -22.77 -0.75 23.60
C LEU A 432 -23.16 -1.03 25.04
N TYR A 433 -22.19 -1.53 25.84
CA TYR A 433 -22.28 -1.58 27.29
C TYR A 433 -22.46 -0.16 27.84
N SER A 434 -23.71 0.29 27.97
CA SER A 434 -24.06 1.49 28.72
C SER A 434 -24.93 1.10 29.90
N THR A 435 -24.31 1.01 31.06
CA THR A 435 -25.00 0.97 32.35
C THR A 435 -25.40 2.40 32.73
N GLY A 436 -26.54 2.86 32.22
CA GLY A 436 -27.13 4.13 32.63
C GLY A 436 -28.38 4.50 31.80
N PRO A 437 -29.34 5.27 32.36
CA PRO A 437 -30.49 5.74 31.60
C PRO A 437 -30.03 6.73 30.53
N VAL A 438 -30.22 6.37 29.26
CA VAL A 438 -29.81 7.19 28.10
C VAL A 438 -30.91 8.21 27.80
N GLU A 439 -30.55 9.50 27.76
CA GLU A 439 -31.41 10.56 27.22
C GLU A 439 -31.67 10.31 25.72
N LYS A 440 -32.94 10.40 25.28
CA LYS A 440 -33.35 10.23 23.88
C LYS A 440 -32.57 11.19 22.96
N GLY A 441 -32.02 10.73 21.84
CA GLY A 441 -31.19 11.51 20.93
C GLY A 441 -29.68 11.55 21.25
N SER A 442 -29.27 11.13 22.45
CA SER A 442 -27.85 11.12 22.85
C SER A 442 -27.04 10.02 22.16
N GLN A 443 -27.69 8.92 21.77
CA GLN A 443 -27.04 7.78 21.13
C GLN A 443 -26.64 8.12 19.69
N ALA A 444 -27.54 8.64 18.86
CA ALA A 444 -27.19 9.05 17.50
C ALA A 444 -26.11 10.14 17.46
N LEU A 445 -26.14 11.10 18.41
CA LEU A 445 -25.09 12.12 18.52
C LEU A 445 -23.72 11.54 18.89
N SER A 446 -23.66 10.54 19.77
CA SER A 446 -22.40 9.86 20.10
C SER A 446 -21.83 9.12 18.89
N ILE A 447 -22.68 8.50 18.07
CA ILE A 447 -22.27 7.79 16.85
C ILE A 447 -21.77 8.77 15.78
N LEU A 448 -22.47 9.89 15.59
CA LEU A 448 -22.02 10.94 14.68
C LEU A 448 -20.68 11.56 15.11
N ARG A 449 -20.41 11.64 16.42
CA ARG A 449 -19.16 12.20 16.96
C ARG A 449 -18.00 11.22 16.92
N ASP A 450 -18.21 9.97 17.32
CA ASP A 450 -17.14 9.02 17.64
C ASP A 450 -16.92 7.96 16.54
N ILE A 451 -17.95 7.66 15.72
CA ILE A 451 -17.91 6.60 14.69
C ILE A 451 -17.93 7.18 13.28
N PHE A 452 -18.87 8.09 12.99
CA PHE A 452 -19.00 8.70 11.67
C PHE A 452 -17.80 9.62 11.40
N LEU A 453 -17.04 9.41 10.31
CA LEU A 453 -15.87 10.22 9.95
C LEU A 453 -14.93 10.54 11.14
N ALA A 454 -14.54 9.52 11.92
CA ALA A 454 -13.68 9.67 13.09
C ALA A 454 -12.32 10.36 12.82
N ASN A 455 -11.91 10.45 11.55
CA ASN A 455 -10.72 11.19 11.13
C ASN A 455 -10.87 12.72 11.21
N VAL A 456 -12.10 13.26 11.30
CA VAL A 456 -12.37 14.69 11.43
C VAL A 456 -12.74 15.00 12.89
N PRO A 457 -11.91 15.71 13.66
CA PRO A 457 -12.16 15.93 15.08
C PRO A 457 -13.33 16.89 15.31
N VAL A 458 -14.24 16.50 16.20
CA VAL A 458 -15.37 17.30 16.68
C VAL A 458 -15.02 17.83 18.07
N HIS A 459 -15.01 19.15 18.23
CA HIS A 459 -14.80 19.78 19.54
C HIS A 459 -16.12 20.37 20.03
N GLN A 460 -16.48 20.11 21.30
CA GLN A 460 -17.67 20.71 21.93
C GLN A 460 -18.98 20.52 21.13
N HIS A 461 -19.19 19.33 20.54
CA HIS A 461 -20.35 19.04 19.69
C HIS A 461 -20.51 19.97 18.46
N ASN A 462 -19.43 20.62 18.02
CA ASN A 462 -19.43 21.41 16.79
C ASN A 462 -19.09 20.54 15.57
N PHE A 463 -20.14 20.11 14.86
CA PHE A 463 -20.04 19.24 13.69
C PHE A 463 -19.67 19.98 12.39
N ARG A 464 -19.42 21.30 12.43
CA ARG A 464 -19.25 22.13 11.21
C ARG A 464 -18.17 21.61 10.27
N LYS A 465 -17.01 21.21 10.80
CA LYS A 465 -15.90 20.66 9.98
C LYS A 465 -16.29 19.35 9.29
N GLN A 466 -17.06 18.53 9.98
CA GLN A 466 -17.57 17.25 9.50
C GLN A 466 -18.61 17.46 8.40
N CYS A 467 -19.52 18.42 8.58
CA CYS A 467 -20.47 18.82 7.54
C CYS A 467 -19.77 19.34 6.28
N ILE A 468 -18.72 20.15 6.42
CA ILE A 468 -17.92 20.61 5.27
C ILE A 468 -17.27 19.42 4.56
N TYR A 469 -16.74 18.45 5.31
CA TYR A 469 -16.13 17.26 4.72
C TYR A 469 -17.16 16.40 3.95
N VAL A 470 -18.36 16.20 4.53
CA VAL A 470 -19.48 15.52 3.86
C VAL A 470 -19.93 16.29 2.62
N ALA A 471 -20.00 17.62 2.68
CA ALA A 471 -20.35 18.44 1.51
C ALA A 471 -19.34 18.27 0.37
N VAL A 472 -18.03 18.17 0.68
CA VAL A 472 -16.99 17.86 -0.30
C VAL A 472 -17.16 16.44 -0.86
N MET A 473 -17.51 15.45 -0.04
CA MET A 473 -17.82 14.09 -0.51
C MET A 473 -18.98 14.08 -1.49
N MET A 474 -20.10 14.72 -1.13
CA MET A 474 -21.29 14.82 -1.98
C MET A 474 -20.99 15.55 -3.29
N ARG A 475 -20.23 16.66 -3.22
CA ARG A 475 -19.83 17.41 -4.40
C ARG A 475 -19.01 16.55 -5.36
N ARG A 476 -17.95 15.89 -4.88
CA ARG A 476 -17.10 15.06 -5.75
C ARG A 476 -17.90 13.91 -6.38
N MET A 477 -18.82 13.31 -5.62
CA MET A 477 -19.71 12.26 -6.13
C MET A 477 -20.65 12.79 -7.24
N MET A 478 -21.27 13.96 -7.05
CA MET A 478 -22.11 14.59 -8.08
C MET A 478 -21.30 15.00 -9.32
N GLU A 479 -20.07 15.50 -9.15
CA GLU A 479 -19.15 15.78 -10.26
C GLU A 479 -18.83 14.51 -11.06
N ALA A 480 -18.67 13.35 -10.39
CA ALA A 480 -18.48 12.05 -11.04
C ALA A 480 -19.73 11.52 -11.78
N ILE A 481 -20.93 11.87 -11.31
CA ILE A 481 -22.19 11.57 -12.03
C ILE A 481 -22.25 12.36 -13.34
N LEU A 482 -21.84 13.64 -13.31
CA LEU A 482 -21.85 14.52 -14.49
C LEU A 482 -20.70 14.20 -15.46
N ASN A 483 -19.53 13.82 -14.92
CA ASN A 483 -18.35 13.49 -15.71
C ASN A 483 -17.72 12.16 -15.26
N LYS A 484 -17.80 11.14 -16.11
CA LYS A 484 -17.22 9.81 -15.84
C LYS A 484 -15.70 9.85 -15.67
N ASP A 485 -15.00 10.82 -16.26
CA ASP A 485 -13.55 10.96 -16.13
C ASP A 485 -13.13 11.44 -14.73
N ALA A 486 -14.07 11.91 -13.90
CA ALA A 486 -13.80 12.28 -12.51
C ALA A 486 -13.87 11.09 -11.53
N MET A 487 -14.11 9.86 -12.03
CA MET A 487 -14.04 8.65 -11.21
C MET A 487 -12.60 8.31 -10.82
N ASP A 488 -12.41 7.88 -9.57
CA ASP A 488 -11.08 7.53 -9.06
C ASP A 488 -10.68 6.10 -9.49
N ASP A 489 -9.49 5.94 -10.05
CA ASP A 489 -8.90 4.62 -10.30
C ASP A 489 -8.41 3.99 -8.97
N LYS A 490 -9.03 2.88 -8.58
CA LYS A 490 -8.66 2.11 -7.37
C LYS A 490 -7.29 1.45 -7.50
N ASP A 491 -6.86 1.12 -8.71
CA ASP A 491 -5.59 0.46 -8.96
C ASP A 491 -4.41 1.42 -9.05
N TYR A 492 -4.67 2.73 -9.06
CA TYR A 492 -3.63 3.74 -9.00
C TYR A 492 -2.76 3.57 -7.74
N VAL A 493 -1.45 3.33 -7.94
CA VAL A 493 -0.50 3.04 -6.85
C VAL A 493 -0.39 4.18 -5.84
N GLY A 494 -0.66 5.43 -6.23
CA GLY A 494 -0.70 6.54 -5.27
C GLY A 494 -1.85 6.46 -4.26
N ASN A 495 -2.92 5.72 -4.60
CA ASN A 495 -4.04 5.41 -3.70
C ASN A 495 -3.73 4.19 -2.81
N LYS A 496 -2.61 3.51 -3.03
CA LYS A 496 -2.20 2.32 -2.27
C LYS A 496 -1.16 2.71 -1.21
N ARG A 497 -1.13 1.95 -0.11
CA ARG A 497 -0.18 2.06 1.00
C ARG A 497 0.35 0.67 1.28
N LEU A 498 1.65 0.59 1.53
CA LEU A 498 2.31 -0.66 1.89
C LEU A 498 2.41 -0.71 3.40
N GLU A 499 1.70 -1.65 4.02
CA GLU A 499 1.87 -1.98 5.42
C GLU A 499 3.04 -2.96 5.58
N LEU A 500 4.05 -2.51 6.32
CA LEU A 500 5.28 -3.23 6.58
C LEU A 500 5.18 -4.05 7.87
N SER A 501 6.15 -4.94 8.07
CA SER A 501 6.28 -5.78 9.27
C SER A 501 6.20 -5.00 10.58
N GLY A 502 6.81 -3.82 10.66
CA GLY A 502 6.77 -2.97 11.86
C GLY A 502 5.36 -2.44 12.19
N GLN A 503 4.60 -2.00 11.18
CA GLN A 503 3.23 -1.49 11.38
C GLN A 503 2.29 -2.60 11.84
N LEU A 504 2.36 -3.78 11.21
CA LEU A 504 1.58 -4.94 11.60
C LEU A 504 1.89 -5.37 13.04
N LEU A 505 3.18 -5.44 13.40
CA LEU A 505 3.61 -5.76 14.76
C LEU A 505 3.16 -4.71 15.78
N SER A 506 3.15 -3.43 15.42
CA SER A 506 2.68 -2.35 16.30
C SER A 506 1.19 -2.50 16.60
N LEU A 507 0.35 -2.76 15.59
CA LEU A 507 -1.09 -2.97 15.77
C LEU A 507 -1.36 -4.19 16.66
N LEU A 508 -0.67 -5.30 16.39
CA LEU A 508 -0.78 -6.51 17.20
C LEU A 508 -0.33 -6.29 18.65
N PHE A 509 0.79 -5.57 18.86
CA PHE A 509 1.28 -5.27 20.19
C PHE A 509 0.32 -4.35 20.96
N GLU A 510 -0.28 -3.35 20.29
CA GLU A 510 -1.25 -2.46 20.89
C GLU A 510 -2.47 -3.20 21.42
N ASP A 511 -3.04 -4.11 20.62
CA ASP A 511 -4.19 -4.93 21.02
C ASP A 511 -3.85 -5.90 22.16
N LEU A 512 -2.73 -6.64 22.04
CA LEU A 512 -2.26 -7.52 23.11
C LEU A 512 -2.00 -6.76 24.41
N PHE A 513 -1.48 -5.54 24.32
CA PHE A 513 -1.20 -4.70 25.47
C PHE A 513 -2.48 -4.14 26.11
N LYS A 514 -3.47 -3.70 25.32
CA LYS A 514 -4.80 -3.29 25.81
C LYS A 514 -5.50 -4.45 26.51
N THR A 515 -5.52 -5.62 25.88
CA THR A 515 -6.14 -6.82 26.44
C THR A 515 -5.46 -7.26 27.74
N LEU A 516 -4.12 -7.22 27.80
CA LEU A 516 -3.37 -7.47 29.04
C LEU A 516 -3.78 -6.50 30.16
N ASN A 517 -3.94 -5.21 29.84
CA ASN A 517 -4.36 -4.22 30.83
C ASN A 517 -5.80 -4.44 31.31
N ASP A 518 -6.70 -4.85 30.42
CA ASP A 518 -8.09 -5.14 30.76
C ASP A 518 -8.20 -6.41 31.63
N GLU A 519 -7.43 -7.45 31.33
CA GLU A 519 -7.35 -8.66 32.15
C GLU A 519 -6.74 -8.37 33.54
N ALA A 520 -5.69 -7.55 33.58
CA ALA A 520 -5.10 -7.09 34.84
C ALA A 520 -6.10 -6.28 35.66
N ARG A 521 -6.86 -5.38 35.03
CA ARG A 521 -7.92 -4.59 35.69
C ARG A 521 -8.99 -5.50 36.28
N ASN A 522 -9.57 -6.40 35.49
CA ASN A 522 -10.62 -7.33 35.93
C ASN A 522 -10.16 -8.18 37.12
N THR A 523 -8.90 -8.65 37.10
CA THR A 523 -8.31 -9.43 38.19
C THR A 523 -8.17 -8.59 39.46
N ILE A 524 -7.69 -7.35 39.33
CA ILE A 524 -7.52 -6.42 40.45
C ILE A 524 -8.89 -6.06 41.05
N ASP A 525 -9.90 -5.76 40.23
CA ASP A 525 -11.25 -5.41 40.69
C ASP A 525 -11.92 -6.57 41.42
N ALA A 526 -11.79 -7.80 40.92
CA ALA A 526 -12.26 -9.00 41.59
C ALA A 526 -11.57 -9.24 42.96
N LEU A 527 -10.28 -8.87 43.07
CA LEU A 527 -9.55 -8.93 44.33
C LEU A 527 -9.95 -7.81 45.28
N LEU A 528 -10.21 -6.61 44.74
CA LEU A 528 -10.66 -5.45 45.51
C LEU A 528 -12.05 -5.64 46.11
N ALA A 529 -12.91 -6.44 45.48
CA ALA A 529 -14.23 -6.80 45.99
C ALA A 529 -14.20 -7.75 47.20
N ARG A 530 -13.05 -8.38 47.53
CA ARG A 530 -12.97 -9.34 48.65
C ARG A 530 -12.83 -8.62 50.02
N PRO A 531 -13.65 -9.00 51.03
CA PRO A 531 -13.76 -8.27 52.30
C PRO A 531 -12.63 -8.49 53.32
N SER A 532 -11.87 -9.59 53.24
CA SER A 532 -10.75 -9.87 54.15
C SER A 532 -9.41 -9.76 53.43
N ARG A 533 -8.51 -8.88 53.90
CA ARG A 533 -7.15 -8.75 53.37
C ARG A 533 -6.14 -8.46 54.48
N SER A 534 -5.11 -9.28 54.56
CA SER A 534 -4.00 -9.15 55.53
C SER A 534 -2.65 -8.81 54.87
N SER A 535 -2.54 -8.87 53.52
CA SER A 535 -1.30 -8.64 52.79
C SER A 535 -1.34 -7.37 51.92
N ARG A 536 -0.19 -6.67 51.83
CA ARG A 536 0.00 -5.54 50.90
C ARG A 536 -0.17 -6.00 49.45
N LEU A 537 -0.90 -5.24 48.64
CA LEU A 537 -1.20 -5.57 47.25
C LEU A 537 -0.02 -5.16 46.36
N ASP A 538 0.68 -6.15 45.78
CA ASP A 538 1.68 -5.92 44.74
C ASP A 538 1.06 -6.16 43.36
N ILE A 539 0.77 -5.06 42.66
CA ILE A 539 0.12 -5.09 41.33
C ILE A 539 0.94 -5.88 40.31
N SER A 540 2.27 -5.91 40.46
CA SER A 540 3.14 -6.60 39.50
C SER A 540 2.99 -8.13 39.49
N GLN A 541 2.36 -8.70 40.52
CA GLN A 541 2.07 -10.14 40.57
C GLN A 541 0.88 -10.53 39.70
N TYR A 542 -0.01 -9.57 39.42
CA TYR A 542 -1.25 -9.80 38.66
C TYR A 542 -1.11 -9.49 37.16
N ILE A 543 0.07 -9.05 36.73
CA ILE A 543 0.39 -8.87 35.31
C ILE A 543 0.82 -10.21 34.73
N VAL A 544 0.01 -10.75 33.82
CA VAL A 544 0.26 -12.03 33.16
C VAL A 544 1.46 -11.90 32.22
N LYS A 545 2.63 -12.34 32.69
CA LYS A 545 3.94 -12.15 32.02
C LYS A 545 4.06 -12.82 30.65
N ASP A 546 3.18 -13.77 30.32
CA ASP A 546 3.26 -14.57 29.10
C ASP A 546 2.20 -14.24 28.05
N TYR A 547 1.24 -13.36 28.34
CA TYR A 547 0.13 -13.07 27.42
C TYR A 547 0.64 -12.51 26.09
N ILE A 548 1.47 -11.46 26.17
CA ILE A 548 2.09 -10.81 25.01
C ILE A 548 2.98 -11.80 24.24
N THR A 549 3.81 -12.57 24.95
CA THR A 549 4.71 -13.56 24.33
C THR A 549 3.93 -14.59 23.52
N LYS A 550 2.88 -15.20 24.12
CA LYS A 550 2.06 -16.22 23.47
C LYS A 550 1.26 -15.64 22.30
N GLY A 551 0.75 -14.42 22.44
CA GLY A 551 0.05 -13.71 21.36
C GLY A 551 0.95 -13.50 20.14
N LEU A 552 2.13 -12.91 20.35
CA LEU A 552 3.10 -12.66 19.28
C LEU A 552 3.60 -13.95 18.61
N GLU A 553 3.96 -14.97 19.40
CA GLU A 553 4.40 -16.26 18.85
C GLU A 553 3.30 -16.97 18.07
N LYS A 554 2.06 -16.96 18.57
CA LYS A 554 0.91 -17.58 17.90
C LYS A 554 0.67 -16.92 16.55
N THR A 555 0.55 -15.58 16.52
CA THR A 555 0.26 -14.82 15.30
C THR A 555 1.36 -14.99 14.26
N LEU A 556 2.64 -14.90 14.65
CA LEU A 556 3.77 -15.09 13.72
C LEU A 556 3.94 -16.54 13.24
N SER A 557 3.58 -17.52 14.08
CA SER A 557 3.65 -18.94 13.71
C SER A 557 2.53 -19.34 12.74
N THR A 558 1.30 -18.93 13.02
CA THR A 558 0.10 -19.30 12.23
C THR A 558 -0.09 -18.39 11.01
N GLY A 559 0.41 -17.16 11.07
CA GLY A 559 0.15 -16.11 10.09
C GLY A 559 -1.25 -15.49 10.21
N ASN A 560 -2.00 -15.80 11.28
CA ASN A 560 -3.35 -15.27 11.49
C ASN A 560 -3.33 -14.02 12.38
N TRP A 561 -3.70 -12.87 11.81
CA TRP A 561 -3.68 -11.56 12.45
C TRP A 561 -5.09 -11.13 12.90
N ASP A 562 -5.70 -11.90 13.81
CA ASP A 562 -6.98 -11.53 14.43
C ASP A 562 -6.75 -10.47 15.52
N VAL A 563 -6.80 -9.20 15.13
CA VAL A 563 -6.75 -8.04 16.03
C VAL A 563 -8.19 -7.63 16.35
N LYS A 564 -8.54 -7.50 17.64
CA LYS A 564 -9.93 -7.21 18.08
C LYS A 564 -10.22 -5.73 18.34
#